data_AF-A0A8J2P4M4-F1
#
_entry.id   AF-A0A8J2P4M4-F1
#
_cell.length_a   1.000
_cell.length_b   1.000
_cell.length_c   1.000
_cell.angle_alpha   90.00
_cell.angle_beta   90.00
_cell.angle_gamma   90.00
#
_symmetry.space_group_name_H-M   'P 1'
#
loop_
_entity.id
_entity.type
_entity.pdbx_description
1 polymer ?
#
loop_
_entity_poly.entity_id
_entity_poly.type
_entity_poly.pdbx_seq_one_letter_code
_entity_poly.pdbx_strand_id
1 'polypeptide(L)'
;MLSIRIFDLGKKKARVEDFPLCVHLVSDEYEQLSSEALEAGRICANKYMVKSCGKDQFHIRMRLHPFHVIRINKMLSCAGADRLQTGMRGAFGKPQGTVARVRIGQPIMSVRTLDKHKASVIEALRRAKFKFPGRQKIFVSKKWGFTKFERPEYEKLKNDGRLYADGCNVKYLPEHGPLADWKKVQREIAGLA
;
A
#
# COMPACT_ATOMS: atom_id res chain seq x y z
N MET A 1 -19.83 7.81 7.49
CA MET A 1 -18.46 7.77 8.04
C MET A 1 -17.52 7.42 6.90
N LEU A 2 -16.51 8.26 6.61
CA LEU A 2 -15.58 8.06 5.49
C LEU A 2 -14.57 6.96 5.87
N SER A 3 -14.93 5.70 5.62
CA SER A 3 -13.99 4.59 5.68
C SER A 3 -13.25 4.46 4.35
N ILE A 4 -11.97 4.10 4.42
CA ILE A 4 -11.18 3.77 3.23
C ILE A 4 -11.81 2.59 2.49
N ARG A 5 -12.13 2.79 1.20
CA ARG A 5 -12.67 1.76 0.31
C ARG A 5 -11.78 1.48 -0.90
N ILE A 6 -10.87 2.40 -1.23
CA ILE A 6 -10.01 2.33 -2.41
C ILE A 6 -8.56 2.26 -1.94
N PHE A 7 -7.87 1.17 -2.25
CA PHE A 7 -6.47 0.97 -1.85
C PHE A 7 -5.48 1.28 -2.96
N ASP A 8 -5.89 1.23 -4.24
CA ASP A 8 -5.02 1.52 -5.40
C ASP A 8 -5.54 2.73 -6.20
N LEU A 9 -4.66 3.70 -6.51
CA LEU A 9 -4.96 4.94 -7.23
C LEU A 9 -3.95 5.29 -8.31
N GLY A 10 -4.34 6.18 -9.22
CA GLY A 10 -3.54 6.54 -10.39
C GLY A 10 -3.63 5.44 -11.45
N LYS A 11 -2.57 5.24 -12.22
CA LYS A 11 -2.51 4.25 -13.31
C LYS A 11 -2.23 2.85 -12.76
N LYS A 12 -3.22 2.26 -12.06
CA LYS A 12 -3.12 0.91 -11.45
C LYS A 12 -2.87 -0.23 -12.44
N LYS A 13 -3.32 -0.06 -13.69
CA LYS A 13 -3.09 -1.01 -14.80
C LYS A 13 -1.76 -0.78 -15.55
N ALA A 14 -0.93 0.16 -15.11
CA ALA A 14 0.39 0.36 -15.71
C ALA A 14 1.24 -0.91 -15.60
N ARG A 15 2.02 -1.17 -16.65
CA ARG A 15 2.96 -2.29 -16.65
C ARG A 15 4.03 -2.08 -15.57
N VAL A 16 4.75 -3.14 -15.22
CA VAL A 16 5.83 -3.05 -14.22
C VAL A 16 6.95 -2.12 -14.70
N GLU A 17 7.22 -2.13 -15.99
CA GLU A 17 8.32 -1.40 -16.62
C GLU A 17 8.08 0.12 -16.65
N ASP A 18 6.80 0.54 -16.71
CA ASP A 18 6.42 1.94 -16.77
C ASP A 18 6.88 2.75 -15.54
N PHE A 19 6.97 2.10 -14.37
CA PHE A 19 7.22 2.75 -13.09
C PHE A 19 8.33 2.06 -12.27
N PRO A 20 9.62 2.35 -12.57
CA PRO A 20 10.76 1.74 -11.90
C PRO A 20 11.00 2.28 -10.48
N LEU A 21 10.74 3.57 -10.23
CA LEU A 21 10.95 4.18 -8.93
C LEU A 21 9.87 3.72 -7.96
N CYS A 22 10.25 3.42 -6.72
CA CYS A 22 9.32 3.15 -5.64
C CYS A 22 9.72 3.87 -4.36
N VAL A 23 8.75 4.51 -3.70
CA VAL A 23 8.95 5.21 -2.43
C VAL A 23 7.88 4.76 -1.44
N HIS A 24 8.29 4.48 -0.21
CA HIS A 24 7.44 3.99 0.86
C HIS A 24 7.33 5.01 1.99
N LEU A 25 6.12 5.17 2.53
CA LEU A 25 5.88 5.77 3.82
C LEU A 25 5.78 4.64 4.84
N VAL A 26 6.69 4.61 5.81
CA VAL A 26 6.84 3.52 6.79
C VAL A 26 6.61 4.06 8.19
N SER A 27 5.87 3.30 9.02
CA SER A 27 5.69 3.65 10.43
C SER A 27 6.93 3.28 11.24
N ASP A 28 7.36 4.18 12.12
CA ASP A 28 8.43 3.96 13.11
C ASP A 28 7.84 3.63 14.49
N GLU A 29 6.52 3.45 14.59
CA GLU A 29 5.79 3.25 15.83
C GLU A 29 4.88 2.01 15.78
N TYR A 30 4.60 1.46 16.96
CA TYR A 30 3.62 0.40 17.16
C TYR A 30 2.29 1.03 17.62
N GLU A 31 1.36 1.19 16.67
CA GLU A 31 0.15 1.98 16.89
C GLU A 31 -1.06 1.45 16.09
N GLN A 32 -2.21 2.11 16.26
CA GLN A 32 -3.44 1.81 15.53
C GLN A 32 -3.86 3.03 14.70
N LEU A 33 -3.88 2.88 13.39
CA LEU A 33 -4.29 3.94 12.46
C LEU A 33 -5.77 3.79 12.12
N SER A 34 -6.55 4.86 12.31
CA SER A 34 -7.97 4.83 11.99
C SER A 34 -8.24 4.74 10.49
N SER A 35 -9.37 4.13 10.12
CA SER A 35 -9.80 4.04 8.72
C SER A 35 -9.96 5.41 8.07
N GLU A 36 -10.34 6.41 8.86
CA GLU A 36 -10.49 7.81 8.49
C GLU A 36 -9.14 8.46 8.21
N ALA A 37 -8.12 8.21 9.05
CA ALA A 37 -6.77 8.71 8.84
C ALA A 37 -6.14 8.12 7.57
N LEU A 38 -6.38 6.82 7.31
CA LEU A 38 -5.95 6.16 6.08
C LEU A 38 -6.57 6.80 4.83
N GLU A 39 -7.88 7.08 4.86
CA GLU A 39 -8.55 7.76 3.74
C GLU A 39 -8.07 9.21 3.57
N ALA A 40 -7.88 9.95 4.66
CA ALA A 40 -7.37 11.32 4.62
C ALA A 40 -5.94 11.39 4.06
N GLY A 41 -5.05 10.50 4.50
CA GLY A 41 -3.68 10.38 4.00
C GLY A 41 -3.65 10.03 2.50
N ARG A 42 -4.50 9.09 2.09
CA ARG A 42 -4.66 8.66 0.69
C ARG A 42 -5.14 9.80 -0.21
N ILE A 43 -6.18 10.54 0.19
CA ILE A 43 -6.69 11.71 -0.55
C ILE A 43 -5.60 12.78 -0.65
N CYS A 44 -4.89 13.07 0.44
CA CYS A 44 -3.86 14.10 0.50
C CYS A 44 -2.70 13.81 -0.47
N ALA A 45 -2.16 12.59 -0.45
CA ALA A 45 -1.10 12.17 -1.37
C ALA A 45 -1.57 12.21 -2.82
N ASN A 46 -2.74 11.64 -3.11
CA ASN A 46 -3.27 11.57 -4.47
C ASN A 46 -3.51 12.96 -5.06
N LYS A 47 -4.13 13.89 -4.31
CA LYS A 47 -4.41 15.24 -4.78
C LYS A 47 -3.13 15.99 -5.17
N TYR A 48 -2.07 15.87 -4.37
CA TYR A 48 -0.79 16.49 -4.67
C TYR A 48 -0.10 15.88 -5.89
N MET A 49 -0.11 14.54 -6.00
CA MET A 49 0.49 13.83 -7.12
C MET A 49 -0.23 14.13 -8.45
N VAL A 50 -1.56 14.17 -8.47
CA VAL A 50 -2.33 14.56 -9.67
C VAL A 50 -1.96 15.97 -10.12
N LYS A 51 -1.84 16.92 -9.18
CA LYS A 51 -1.48 18.31 -9.50
C LYS A 51 -0.05 18.44 -10.04
N SER A 52 0.90 17.70 -9.47
CA SER A 52 2.33 17.92 -9.73
C SER A 52 2.88 17.06 -10.87
N CYS A 53 2.39 15.83 -11.01
CA CYS A 53 2.91 14.86 -11.98
C CYS A 53 1.90 14.49 -13.07
N GLY A 54 0.62 14.79 -12.88
CA GLY A 54 -0.47 14.31 -13.74
C GLY A 54 -1.02 12.95 -13.28
N LYS A 55 -2.30 12.70 -13.59
CA LYS A 55 -3.09 11.56 -13.08
C LYS A 55 -2.53 10.19 -13.46
N ASP A 56 -1.90 10.07 -14.63
CA ASP A 56 -1.48 8.79 -15.20
C ASP A 56 0.03 8.48 -15.06
N GLN A 57 0.77 9.32 -14.34
CA GLN A 57 2.23 9.20 -14.18
C GLN A 57 2.65 8.49 -12.89
N PHE A 58 1.69 7.97 -12.12
CA PHE A 58 1.97 7.32 -10.84
C PHE A 58 0.96 6.23 -10.52
N HIS A 59 1.34 5.35 -9.58
CA HIS A 59 0.46 4.38 -8.95
C HIS A 59 0.68 4.40 -7.43
N ILE A 60 -0.34 4.81 -6.67
CA ILE A 60 -0.34 4.79 -5.20
C ILE A 60 -1.04 3.52 -4.73
N ARG A 61 -0.45 2.82 -3.77
CA ARG A 61 -1.03 1.67 -3.08
C ARG A 61 -0.98 1.86 -1.57
N MET A 62 -2.15 1.86 -0.94
CA MET A 62 -2.30 1.71 0.50
C MET A 62 -2.04 0.24 0.86
N ARG A 63 -1.10 0.00 1.78
CA ARG A 63 -0.69 -1.37 2.16
C ARG A 63 -1.46 -1.88 3.37
N LEU A 64 -1.89 -0.97 4.24
CA LEU A 64 -2.64 -1.29 5.45
C LEU A 64 -4.13 -1.42 5.16
N HIS A 65 -4.75 -2.41 5.80
CA HIS A 65 -6.20 -2.63 5.75
C HIS A 65 -6.77 -2.59 7.17
N PRO A 66 -7.83 -1.80 7.43
CA PRO A 66 -8.39 -1.65 8.76
C PRO A 66 -9.37 -2.78 9.08
N PHE A 67 -8.83 -3.91 9.54
CA PHE A 67 -9.65 -5.08 9.94
C PHE A 67 -10.00 -5.11 11.43
N HIS A 68 -9.30 -4.33 12.26
CA HIS A 68 -9.54 -4.35 13.70
C HIS A 68 -10.71 -3.42 14.04
N VAL A 69 -11.73 -3.94 14.73
CA VAL A 69 -12.91 -3.16 15.14
C VAL A 69 -12.68 -2.61 16.54
N ILE A 70 -12.71 -1.29 16.67
CA ILE A 70 -12.68 -0.62 17.98
C ILE A 70 -14.10 -0.51 18.55
N ARG A 71 -14.19 -0.62 19.87
CA ARG A 71 -15.45 -0.58 20.62
C ARG A 71 -15.53 0.67 21.47
N ILE A 72 -16.74 1.16 21.68
CA ILE A 72 -17.03 2.29 22.56
C ILE A 72 -18.11 1.91 23.56
N ASN A 73 -17.87 2.19 24.85
CA ASN A 73 -18.92 2.24 25.86
C ASN A 73 -19.42 3.69 25.92
N LYS A 74 -20.53 3.98 25.24
CA LYS A 74 -21.07 5.35 25.18
C LYS A 74 -21.76 5.68 26.49
N MET A 75 -21.27 6.70 27.18
CA MET A 75 -21.99 7.32 28.28
C MET A 75 -23.10 8.18 27.68
N LEU A 76 -24.35 7.81 27.94
CA LEU A 76 -25.53 8.60 27.60
C LEU A 76 -25.83 9.53 28.79
N SER A 77 -26.64 10.56 28.56
CA SER A 77 -26.98 11.52 29.63
C SER A 77 -28.35 11.25 30.25
N CYS A 78 -29.17 10.43 29.59
CA CYS A 78 -30.54 10.15 30.02
C CYS A 78 -30.71 8.66 30.31
N ALA A 79 -31.05 8.33 31.56
CA ALA A 79 -31.54 7.02 31.92
C ALA A 79 -32.99 6.87 31.41
N GLY A 80 -33.15 6.52 30.14
CA GLY A 80 -34.47 6.19 29.58
C GLY A 80 -35.07 4.94 30.26
N ALA A 81 -36.35 4.68 30.00
CA ALA A 81 -37.08 3.52 30.55
C ALA A 81 -36.37 2.18 30.32
N ASP A 82 -35.62 2.05 29.22
CA ASP A 82 -34.85 0.87 28.84
C ASP A 82 -33.50 0.69 29.57
N ARG A 83 -33.17 1.52 30.57
CA ARG A 83 -31.87 1.47 31.29
C ARG A 83 -30.68 1.33 30.33
N LEU A 84 -30.71 2.09 29.23
CA LEU A 84 -29.76 2.03 28.11
C LEU A 84 -28.29 2.22 28.52
N GLN A 85 -28.04 2.68 29.76
CA GLN A 85 -26.73 2.86 30.34
C GLN A 85 -26.76 2.50 31.82
N THR A 86 -25.91 1.55 32.20
CA THR A 86 -25.70 1.09 33.57
C THR A 86 -24.35 1.55 34.14
N GLY A 87 -23.81 2.64 33.59
CA GLY A 87 -22.46 3.12 33.89
C GLY A 87 -21.41 2.10 33.48
N MET A 88 -20.66 1.59 34.47
CA MET A 88 -19.60 0.60 34.25
C MET A 88 -20.06 -0.86 34.39
N ARG A 89 -21.29 -1.13 34.84
CA ARG A 89 -21.84 -2.49 34.87
C ARG A 89 -22.07 -2.94 33.42
N GLY A 90 -21.45 -4.06 33.03
CA GLY A 90 -21.55 -4.56 31.64
C GLY A 90 -20.84 -3.66 30.61
N ALA A 91 -19.70 -3.06 30.96
CA ALA A 91 -18.98 -2.05 30.16
C ALA A 91 -18.43 -2.50 28.79
N PHE A 92 -18.82 -3.66 28.27
CA PHE A 92 -18.38 -4.10 26.94
C PHE A 92 -19.02 -3.24 25.86
N GLY A 93 -18.18 -2.48 25.16
CA GLY A 93 -18.64 -1.51 24.18
C GLY A 93 -19.23 -2.11 22.90
N LYS A 94 -19.99 -1.30 22.19
CA LYS A 94 -20.47 -1.61 20.83
C LYS A 94 -19.43 -1.20 19.79
N PRO A 95 -19.36 -1.85 18.61
CA PRO A 95 -18.49 -1.43 17.50
C PRO A 95 -18.68 0.06 17.15
N GLN A 96 -17.59 0.81 17.05
CA GLN A 96 -17.60 2.25 16.71
C GLN A 96 -16.92 2.53 15.36
N GLY A 97 -15.82 1.83 15.06
CA GLY A 97 -15.03 2.08 13.86
C GLY A 97 -14.00 0.99 13.63
N THR A 98 -13.24 1.11 12.54
CA THR A 98 -12.16 0.19 12.22
C THR A 98 -10.80 0.88 12.17
N VAL A 99 -9.76 0.13 12.54
CA VAL A 99 -8.38 0.60 12.59
C VAL A 99 -7.46 -0.46 11.98
N ALA A 100 -6.35 -0.01 11.38
CA ALA A 100 -5.25 -0.86 10.97
C ALA A 100 -4.21 -0.89 12.09
N ARG A 101 -3.87 -2.09 12.56
CA ARG A 101 -2.77 -2.29 13.51
C ARG A 101 -1.45 -2.27 12.75
N VAL A 102 -0.54 -1.39 13.16
CA VAL A 102 0.73 -1.15 12.47
C VAL A 102 1.89 -1.53 13.38
N ARG A 103 2.89 -2.20 12.80
CA ARG A 103 4.15 -2.53 13.46
C ARG A 103 5.24 -1.54 13.05
N ILE A 104 6.27 -1.44 13.89
CA ILE A 104 7.50 -0.69 13.57
C ILE A 104 8.11 -1.29 12.30
N GLY A 105 8.47 -0.43 11.34
CA GLY A 105 9.02 -0.83 10.05
C GLY A 105 7.97 -1.25 9.00
N GLN A 106 6.68 -1.24 9.33
CA GLN A 106 5.64 -1.62 8.38
C GLN A 106 5.29 -0.48 7.42
N PRO A 107 5.28 -0.71 6.09
CA PRO A 107 4.88 0.30 5.11
C PRO A 107 3.38 0.58 5.19
N ILE A 108 3.02 1.86 5.31
CA ILE A 108 1.65 2.39 5.29
C ILE A 108 1.17 2.55 3.86
N MET A 109 1.94 3.28 3.06
CA MET A 109 1.62 3.65 1.68
C MET A 109 2.86 3.49 0.81
N SER A 110 2.67 3.03 -0.42
CA SER A 110 3.72 2.84 -1.41
C SER A 110 3.34 3.54 -2.70
N VAL A 111 4.27 4.24 -3.32
CA VAL A 111 4.05 4.94 -4.59
C VAL A 111 5.12 4.52 -5.56
N ARG A 112 4.71 4.08 -6.76
CA ARG A 112 5.63 3.85 -7.88
C ARG A 112 5.42 4.86 -8.98
N THR A 113 6.52 5.38 -9.55
CA THR A 113 6.52 6.40 -10.61
C THR A 113 7.75 6.25 -11.52
N LEU A 114 7.91 7.16 -12.46
CA LEU A 114 9.19 7.42 -13.13
C LEU A 114 10.16 8.14 -12.19
N ASP A 115 11.47 7.98 -12.41
CA ASP A 115 12.52 8.60 -11.59
C ASP A 115 12.46 10.14 -11.58
N LYS A 116 12.01 10.74 -12.69
CA LYS A 116 11.83 12.21 -12.82
C LYS A 116 10.90 12.82 -11.76
N HIS A 117 9.98 12.04 -11.21
CA HIS A 117 8.99 12.52 -10.23
C HIS A 117 9.37 12.24 -8.77
N LYS A 118 10.62 11.83 -8.50
CA LYS A 118 11.09 11.47 -7.15
C LYS A 118 10.79 12.53 -6.09
N ALA A 119 11.12 13.79 -6.37
CA ALA A 119 10.91 14.90 -5.43
C ALA A 119 9.42 15.09 -5.11
N SER A 120 8.57 15.06 -6.13
CA SER A 120 7.11 15.18 -5.98
C SER A 120 6.52 14.04 -5.14
N VAL A 121 7.01 12.80 -5.32
CA VAL A 121 6.56 11.66 -4.52
C VAL A 121 6.93 11.83 -3.05
N ILE A 122 8.17 12.25 -2.75
CA ILE A 122 8.63 12.47 -1.37
C ILE A 122 7.77 13.55 -0.70
N GLU A 123 7.48 14.65 -1.40
CA GLU A 123 6.63 15.71 -0.87
C GLU A 123 5.17 15.26 -0.69
N ALA A 124 4.64 14.43 -1.60
CA ALA A 124 3.31 13.82 -1.44
C ALA A 124 3.22 12.96 -0.17
N LEU A 125 4.24 12.14 0.08
CA LEU A 125 4.31 11.28 1.26
C LEU A 125 4.53 12.09 2.54
N ARG A 126 5.30 13.18 2.49
CA ARG A 126 5.45 14.13 3.60
C ARG A 126 4.11 14.76 3.97
N ARG A 127 3.30 15.16 2.99
CA ARG A 127 1.96 15.72 3.24
C ARG A 127 1.01 14.69 3.83
N ALA A 128 1.08 13.44 3.35
CA ALA A 128 0.30 12.34 3.90
C ALA A 128 0.71 11.99 5.34
N LYS A 129 2.01 12.08 5.67
CA LYS A 129 2.53 11.86 7.03
C LYS A 129 1.79 12.72 8.07
N PHE A 130 1.46 13.98 7.76
CA PHE A 130 0.71 14.85 8.68
C PHE A 130 -0.73 14.39 8.98
N LYS A 131 -1.23 13.34 8.32
CA LYS A 131 -2.55 12.74 8.59
C LYS A 131 -2.49 11.56 9.54
N PHE A 132 -1.29 11.08 9.88
CA PHE A 132 -1.10 9.96 10.78
C PHE A 132 -0.55 10.46 12.13
N PRO A 133 -1.01 9.88 13.26
CA PRO A 133 -0.35 10.05 14.55
C PRO A 133 1.06 9.45 14.52
N GLY A 134 1.90 9.77 15.50
CA GLY A 134 3.22 9.14 15.63
C GLY A 134 4.28 9.60 14.62
N ARG A 135 5.34 8.80 14.50
CA ARG A 135 6.50 9.05 13.64
C ARG A 135 6.50 8.14 12.43
N GLN A 136 6.44 8.74 11.24
CA GLN A 136 6.67 8.04 9.98
C GLN A 136 7.95 8.50 9.29
N LYS A 137 8.59 7.58 8.58
CA LYS A 137 9.79 7.81 7.78
C LYS A 137 9.48 7.53 6.31
N ILE A 138 10.13 8.27 5.42
CA ILE A 138 10.01 8.10 3.98
C ILE A 138 11.26 7.41 3.48
N PHE A 139 11.10 6.26 2.82
CA PHE A 139 12.20 5.48 2.27
C PHE A 139 12.09 5.40 0.76
N VAL A 140 13.16 5.74 0.06
CA VAL A 140 13.31 5.45 -1.38
C VAL A 140 13.78 4.01 -1.50
N SER A 141 12.97 3.16 -2.14
CA SER A 141 13.27 1.75 -2.30
C SER A 141 14.36 1.53 -3.34
N LYS A 142 15.22 0.54 -3.11
CA LYS A 142 16.15 0.01 -4.11
C LYS A 142 15.49 -0.98 -5.08
N LYS A 143 14.23 -1.34 -4.82
CA LYS A 143 13.47 -2.31 -5.60
C LYS A 143 12.85 -1.69 -6.84
N TRP A 144 12.64 -2.51 -7.86
CA TRP A 144 11.94 -2.08 -9.08
C TRP A 144 10.43 -2.00 -8.83
N GLY A 145 9.88 -0.79 -8.79
CA GLY A 145 8.45 -0.57 -8.59
C GLY A 145 7.90 -1.31 -7.35
N PHE A 146 6.84 -2.10 -7.52
CA PHE A 146 6.26 -2.92 -6.45
C PHE A 146 6.77 -4.37 -6.42
N THR A 147 7.78 -4.68 -7.22
CA THR A 147 8.37 -6.02 -7.25
C THR A 147 9.25 -6.26 -6.03
N LYS A 148 9.65 -7.52 -5.83
CA LYS A 148 10.55 -7.91 -4.75
C LYS A 148 12.04 -7.72 -5.07
N PHE A 149 12.38 -7.60 -6.35
CA PHE A 149 13.75 -7.58 -6.88
C PHE A 149 14.37 -6.18 -6.80
N GLU A 150 15.68 -6.11 -6.57
CA GLU A 150 16.43 -4.86 -6.70
C GLU A 150 16.52 -4.44 -8.18
N ARG A 151 16.71 -3.15 -8.45
CA ARG A 151 16.80 -2.64 -9.83
C ARG A 151 17.84 -3.37 -10.72
N PRO A 152 19.10 -3.57 -10.32
CA PRO A 152 20.08 -4.26 -11.16
C PRO A 152 19.77 -5.74 -11.34
N GLU A 153 19.20 -6.39 -10.33
CA GLU A 153 18.77 -7.79 -10.40
C GLU A 153 17.58 -7.96 -11.35
N TYR A 154 16.62 -7.03 -11.28
CA TYR A 154 15.47 -7.00 -12.17
C TYR A 154 15.89 -6.89 -13.64
N GLU A 155 16.85 -6.01 -13.95
CA GLU A 155 17.37 -5.84 -15.31
C GLU A 155 18.07 -7.11 -15.82
N LYS A 156 18.87 -7.78 -14.98
CA LYS A 156 19.48 -9.07 -15.32
C LYS A 156 18.42 -10.12 -15.64
N LEU A 157 17.49 -10.35 -14.72
CA LEU A 157 16.43 -11.36 -14.90
C LEU A 157 15.50 -11.05 -16.07
N LYS A 158 15.32 -9.76 -16.41
CA LYS A 158 14.59 -9.33 -17.60
C LYS A 158 15.37 -9.66 -18.87
N ASN A 159 16.67 -9.36 -18.91
CA ASN A 159 17.53 -9.68 -20.05
C ASN A 159 17.66 -11.19 -20.28
N ASP A 160 17.66 -11.97 -19.21
CA ASP A 160 17.64 -13.45 -19.25
C ASP A 160 16.28 -14.02 -19.71
N GLY A 161 15.26 -13.18 -19.95
CA GLY A 161 13.93 -13.62 -20.36
C GLY A 161 13.11 -14.30 -19.24
N ARG A 162 13.57 -14.23 -18.00
CA ARG A 162 12.98 -14.99 -16.86
C ARG A 162 11.84 -14.26 -16.14
N LEU A 163 11.59 -13.00 -16.48
CA LEU A 163 10.50 -12.22 -15.92
C LEU A 163 9.40 -12.04 -16.96
N TYR A 164 8.22 -12.55 -16.63
CA TYR A 164 7.01 -12.32 -17.39
C TYR A 164 6.18 -11.21 -16.73
N ALA A 165 5.75 -10.21 -17.51
CA ALA A 165 4.95 -9.12 -17.00
C ALA A 165 3.52 -9.58 -16.67
N ASP A 166 3.10 -9.43 -15.40
CA ASP A 166 1.76 -9.78 -14.92
C ASP A 166 1.06 -8.54 -14.32
N GLY A 167 0.73 -7.59 -15.20
CA GLY A 167 0.12 -6.32 -14.85
C GLY A 167 1.02 -5.45 -13.97
N CYS A 168 0.70 -5.35 -12.68
CA CYS A 168 1.42 -4.49 -11.72
C CYS A 168 2.64 -5.17 -11.06
N ASN A 169 2.80 -6.49 -11.25
CA ASN A 169 3.92 -7.27 -10.73
C ASN A 169 4.47 -8.18 -11.85
N VAL A 170 5.55 -8.91 -11.55
CA VAL A 170 6.16 -9.88 -12.47
C VAL A 170 5.99 -11.30 -11.94
N LYS A 171 5.80 -12.23 -12.87
CA LYS A 171 5.94 -13.66 -12.62
C LYS A 171 7.39 -14.04 -12.93
N TYR A 172 8.02 -14.71 -11.97
CA TYR A 172 9.32 -15.32 -12.16
C TYR A 172 9.13 -16.71 -12.76
N LEU A 173 9.85 -17.00 -13.84
CA LEU A 173 9.90 -18.32 -14.45
C LEU A 173 10.96 -19.16 -13.71
N PRO A 174 10.55 -20.16 -12.90
CA PRO A 174 11.49 -20.92 -12.10
C PRO A 174 12.30 -21.90 -12.94
N GLU A 175 13.51 -22.21 -12.47
CA GLU A 175 14.36 -23.27 -13.04
C GLU A 175 13.95 -24.68 -12.56
N HIS A 176 12.94 -24.77 -11.71
CA HIS A 176 12.48 -26.02 -11.10
C HIS A 176 11.00 -26.27 -11.40
N GLY A 177 10.60 -27.54 -11.46
CA GLY A 177 9.23 -27.96 -11.73
C GLY A 177 9.19 -29.25 -12.55
N PRO A 178 7.99 -29.72 -12.95
CA PRO A 178 7.86 -30.81 -13.89
C PRO A 178 8.67 -30.56 -15.16
N LEU A 179 9.44 -31.56 -15.61
CA LEU A 179 10.40 -31.40 -16.71
C LEU A 179 9.72 -30.95 -18.02
N ALA A 180 8.48 -31.36 -18.26
CA ALA A 180 7.71 -30.94 -19.43
C ALA A 180 7.48 -29.42 -19.46
N ASP A 181 7.05 -28.84 -18.34
CA ASP A 181 6.81 -27.41 -18.20
C ASP A 181 8.11 -26.61 -18.26
N TRP A 182 9.17 -27.13 -17.62
CA TRP A 182 10.50 -26.51 -17.68
C TRP A 182 11.03 -26.44 -19.11
N LYS A 183 10.96 -27.56 -19.87
CA LYS A 183 11.40 -27.58 -21.28
C LYS A 183 10.62 -26.56 -22.13
N LYS A 184 9.33 -26.38 -21.88
CA LYS A 184 8.51 -25.39 -22.58
C LYS A 184 9.00 -23.97 -22.28
N VAL A 185 9.22 -23.66 -21.01
CA VAL A 185 9.75 -22.36 -20.56
C VAL A 185 11.12 -22.09 -21.18
N GLN A 186 12.03 -23.07 -21.20
CA GLN A 186 13.36 -22.89 -21.81
C GLN A 186 13.30 -22.65 -23.32
N ARG A 187 12.38 -23.32 -24.04
CA ARG A 187 12.16 -23.05 -25.48
C ARG A 187 11.63 -21.64 -25.72
N GLU A 188 10.68 -21.18 -24.89
CA GLU A 188 10.15 -19.82 -24.95
C GLU A 188 11.25 -18.77 -24.68
N ILE A 189 12.12 -19.01 -23.68
CA ILE A 189 13.26 -18.13 -23.38
C ILE A 189 14.27 -18.11 -24.54
N ALA A 190 14.56 -19.26 -25.14
CA ALA A 190 15.50 -19.38 -26.26
C ALA A 190 14.93 -18.85 -27.60
N GLY A 191 13.67 -18.39 -27.64
CA GLY A 191 13.02 -17.93 -28.86
C GLY A 191 12.73 -19.04 -29.89
N LEU A 192 12.74 -20.30 -29.45
CA LEU A 192 12.50 -21.51 -30.26
C LEU A 192 11.02 -21.93 -30.24
N ALA A 193 10.12 -20.96 -30.07
CA ALA A 193 8.67 -21.17 -29.96
C ALA A 193 8.00 -21.24 -31.33
#